data_AF-A0A953QK65-F1
#
_entry.id   AF-A0A953QK65-F1
#
_cell.length_a   1.000
_cell.length_b   1.000
_cell.length_c   1.000
_cell.angle_alpha   90.00
_cell.angle_beta   90.00
_cell.angle_gamma   90.00
#
_symmetry.space_group_name_H-M   'P 1'
#
loop_
_entity.id
_entity.type
_entity.pdbx_description
1 polymer ?
#
loop_
_entity_poly.entity_id
_entity_poly.type
_entity_poly.pdbx_seq_one_letter_code
_entity_poly.pdbx_strand_id
1 'polypeptide(L)'
;MKLDLVSGVLRRALDEGAPIVVEGLGTFLRTAEGYEFQAEPRPRVFVAYVHEDLAMVRRFCEALAARGCLPWIDKDQLLPGQNWPRAIERAIETCDAFVACLSPRSIVKRGQFQSELRYALDCARQMPLDQDYLIPVRLEKCTVPRQIAARVQYIDLFPDWDRGVKRIARAVRRCAQARPLIELV
;
A
#
# COMPACT_ATOMS: atom_id res chain seq x y z
N MET A 1 3.97 -26.30 13.92
CA MET A 1 2.64 -26.67 13.38
C MET A 1 2.85 -27.11 11.94
N LYS A 2 2.51 -28.36 11.58
CA LYS A 2 2.76 -28.89 10.22
C LYS A 2 1.78 -28.22 9.25
N LEU A 3 2.24 -27.79 8.06
CA LEU A 3 1.40 -27.17 7.02
C LEU A 3 0.16 -28.02 6.70
N ASP A 4 0.25 -29.34 6.82
CA ASP A 4 -0.83 -30.29 6.60
C ASP A 4 -2.06 -30.06 7.50
N LEU A 5 -1.84 -29.58 8.73
CA LEU A 5 -2.92 -29.29 9.67
C LEU A 5 -3.65 -28.01 9.31
N VAL A 6 -2.91 -27.02 8.79
CA VAL A 6 -3.48 -25.77 8.27
C VAL A 6 -4.27 -26.07 7.00
N SER A 7 -3.70 -26.81 6.06
CA SER A 7 -4.38 -27.13 4.79
C SER A 7 -5.66 -27.94 5.03
N GLY A 8 -5.68 -28.86 6.00
CA GLY A 8 -6.89 -29.61 6.36
C GLY A 8 -8.02 -28.72 6.90
N VAL A 9 -7.71 -27.73 7.74
CA VAL A 9 -8.70 -26.77 8.27
C VAL A 9 -9.24 -25.87 7.15
N LEU A 10 -8.35 -25.34 6.30
CA LEU A 10 -8.74 -24.49 5.17
C LEU A 10 -9.63 -25.25 4.18
N ARG A 11 -9.29 -26.50 3.84
CA ARG A 11 -10.12 -27.33 2.95
C ARG A 11 -11.52 -27.55 3.50
N ARG A 12 -11.64 -27.88 4.79
CA ARG A 12 -12.95 -28.08 5.42
C ARG A 12 -13.82 -26.82 5.34
N ALA A 13 -13.26 -25.66 5.66
CA ALA A 13 -13.99 -24.40 5.58
C ALA A 13 -14.47 -24.13 4.14
N LEU A 14 -13.62 -24.35 3.14
CA LEU A 14 -13.99 -24.21 1.72
C LEU A 14 -15.08 -25.21 1.30
N ASP A 15 -15.00 -26.46 1.74
CA ASP A 15 -16.00 -27.50 1.43
C ASP A 15 -17.37 -27.18 2.03
N GLU A 16 -17.40 -26.49 3.16
CA GLU A 16 -18.61 -25.94 3.79
C GLU A 16 -19.12 -24.66 3.10
N GLY A 17 -18.45 -24.21 2.04
CA GLY A 17 -18.80 -23.02 1.26
C GLY A 17 -18.27 -21.70 1.84
N ALA A 18 -17.43 -21.75 2.89
CA ALA A 18 -16.86 -20.55 3.47
C ALA A 18 -15.63 -20.08 2.64
N PRO A 19 -15.66 -18.86 2.06
CA PRO A 19 -14.51 -18.32 1.34
C PRO A 19 -13.36 -18.05 2.33
N ILE A 20 -12.13 -18.28 1.87
CA ILE A 20 -10.94 -17.97 2.68
C ILE A 20 -10.26 -16.76 2.09
N VAL A 21 -10.45 -15.62 2.76
CA VAL A 21 -9.83 -14.35 2.38
C VAL A 21 -8.41 -14.31 2.94
N VAL A 22 -7.45 -14.16 2.04
CA VAL A 22 -6.07 -13.84 2.38
C VAL A 22 -5.87 -12.35 2.13
N GLU A 23 -5.86 -11.57 3.21
CA GLU A 23 -5.86 -10.11 3.15
C GLU A 23 -4.79 -9.56 2.20
N GLY A 24 -5.24 -8.82 1.19
CA GLY A 24 -4.37 -8.18 0.21
C GLY A 24 -3.69 -9.12 -0.80
N LEU A 25 -4.00 -10.42 -0.78
CA LEU A 25 -3.54 -11.38 -1.78
C LEU A 25 -4.70 -11.87 -2.66
N GLY A 26 -5.84 -12.20 -2.06
CA GLY A 26 -6.98 -12.73 -2.79
C GLY A 26 -7.89 -13.61 -1.95
N THR A 27 -8.77 -14.35 -2.60
CA THR A 27 -9.75 -15.22 -1.94
C THR A 27 -9.68 -16.61 -2.52
N PHE A 28 -9.55 -17.62 -1.67
CA PHE A 28 -9.79 -19.00 -2.06
C PHE A 28 -11.29 -19.29 -2.01
N LEU A 29 -11.78 -19.94 -3.06
CA LEU A 29 -13.18 -20.33 -3.22
C LEU A 29 -13.26 -21.82 -3.53
N ARG A 30 -14.37 -22.45 -3.11
CA ARG A 30 -14.76 -23.77 -3.56
C ARG A 30 -15.46 -23.68 -4.92
N THR A 31 -15.03 -24.50 -5.86
CA THR A 31 -15.65 -24.66 -7.18
C THR A 31 -16.17 -26.08 -7.37
N ALA A 32 -16.88 -26.34 -8.48
CA ALA A 32 -17.32 -27.68 -8.85
C ALA A 32 -16.14 -28.65 -9.10
N GLU A 33 -14.99 -28.10 -9.49
CA GLU A 33 -13.80 -28.85 -9.92
C GLU A 33 -12.70 -28.91 -8.83
N GLY A 34 -12.88 -28.20 -7.71
CA GLY A 34 -11.91 -28.18 -6.62
C GLY A 34 -11.90 -26.84 -5.87
N TYR A 35 -10.73 -26.22 -5.79
CA TYR A 35 -10.54 -24.91 -5.18
C TYR A 35 -9.87 -23.96 -6.17
N GLU A 36 -10.30 -22.71 -6.19
CA GLU A 36 -9.73 -21.66 -7.04
C GLU A 36 -9.25 -20.51 -6.18
N PHE A 37 -8.08 -19.95 -6.51
CA PHE A 37 -7.60 -18.71 -5.92
C PHE A 37 -7.90 -17.53 -6.84
N GLN A 38 -8.77 -16.63 -6.41
CA GLN A 38 -9.02 -15.38 -7.08
C GLN A 38 -8.09 -14.31 -6.49
N ALA A 39 -7.03 -13.98 -7.22
CA ALA A 39 -6.10 -12.93 -6.83
C ALA A 39 -6.80 -11.58 -6.70
N GLU A 40 -6.38 -10.75 -5.75
CA GLU A 40 -6.79 -9.36 -5.67
C GLU A 40 -6.01 -8.54 -6.71
N PRO A 41 -6.64 -8.09 -7.81
CA PRO A 41 -5.91 -7.46 -8.92
C PRO A 41 -5.55 -6.00 -8.62
N ARG A 42 -6.13 -5.39 -7.58
CA ARG A 42 -5.95 -3.96 -7.31
C ARG A 42 -4.63 -3.73 -6.53
N PRO A 43 -3.75 -2.84 -7.00
CA PRO A 43 -2.53 -2.48 -6.30
C PRO A 43 -2.79 -1.95 -4.89
N ARG A 44 -2.09 -2.48 -3.90
CA ARG A 44 -2.10 -1.99 -2.52
C ARG A 44 -1.18 -0.79 -2.40
N VAL A 45 -1.71 0.29 -1.83
CA VAL A 45 -0.99 1.56 -1.72
C VAL A 45 -0.93 1.97 -0.27
N PHE A 46 0.25 1.90 0.34
CA PHE A 46 0.44 2.53 1.64
C PHE A 46 0.50 4.04 1.45
N VAL A 47 -0.34 4.81 2.14
CA VAL A 47 -0.36 6.28 2.05
C VAL A 47 0.13 6.86 3.37
N ALA A 48 1.37 7.34 3.38
CA ALA A 48 2.00 7.99 4.54
C ALA A 48 1.70 9.48 4.55
N TYR A 49 1.24 10.00 5.69
CA TYR A 49 0.85 11.40 5.84
C TYR A 49 0.99 11.86 7.29
N VAL A 50 0.88 13.17 7.53
CA VAL A 50 0.74 13.71 8.88
C VAL A 50 -0.73 13.94 9.20
N HIS A 51 -1.11 13.76 10.46
CA HIS A 51 -2.50 13.87 10.91
C HIS A 51 -3.23 15.13 10.44
N GLU A 52 -2.53 16.26 10.37
CA GLU A 52 -3.06 17.55 9.93
C GLU A 52 -3.55 17.56 8.47
N ASP A 53 -3.09 16.61 7.65
CA ASP A 53 -3.43 16.50 6.23
C ASP A 53 -4.53 15.46 5.95
N LEU A 54 -5.08 14.83 7.01
CA LEU A 54 -6.01 13.71 6.90
C LEU A 54 -7.19 13.99 5.96
N ALA A 55 -7.77 15.19 5.99
CA ALA A 55 -8.92 15.53 5.16
C ALA A 55 -8.58 15.47 3.65
N MET A 56 -7.42 15.99 3.25
CA MET A 56 -6.98 15.95 1.86
C MET A 56 -6.54 14.54 1.45
N VAL A 57 -5.91 13.81 2.37
CA VAL A 57 -5.47 12.43 2.16
C VAL A 57 -6.67 11.50 1.96
N ARG A 58 -7.74 11.63 2.74
CA ARG A 58 -8.97 10.85 2.54
C ARG A 58 -9.57 11.05 1.16
N ARG A 59 -9.70 12.31 0.72
CA ARG A 59 -10.15 12.63 -0.64
C ARG A 59 -9.22 12.03 -1.71
N PHE A 60 -7.91 12.02 -1.46
CA PHE A 60 -6.93 11.38 -2.35
C PHE A 60 -7.08 9.85 -2.38
N CYS A 61 -7.27 9.20 -1.23
CA CYS A 61 -7.54 7.77 -1.13
C CYS A 61 -8.82 7.39 -1.87
N GLU A 62 -9.91 8.11 -1.70
CA GLU A 62 -11.16 7.90 -2.46
C GLU A 62 -10.91 7.99 -3.97
N ALA A 63 -10.13 8.98 -4.41
CA ALA A 63 -9.80 9.17 -5.82
C ALA A 63 -8.90 8.06 -6.40
N LEU A 64 -8.00 7.48 -5.58
CA LEU A 64 -7.22 6.28 -5.93
C LEU A 64 -8.10 5.03 -5.98
N ALA A 65 -8.98 4.84 -5.00
CA ALA A 65 -9.90 3.71 -4.93
C ALA A 65 -10.82 3.68 -6.14
N ALA A 66 -11.39 4.84 -6.53
CA ALA A 66 -12.18 4.99 -7.76
C ALA A 66 -11.41 4.67 -9.05
N ARG A 67 -10.08 4.56 -8.97
CA ARG A 67 -9.18 4.18 -10.08
C ARG A 67 -8.64 2.75 -9.94
N GLY A 68 -9.23 1.92 -9.09
CA GLY A 68 -8.89 0.50 -8.97
C GLY A 68 -7.60 0.25 -8.18
N CYS A 69 -7.29 1.11 -7.22
CA CYS A 69 -6.23 0.87 -6.23
C CYS A 69 -6.85 0.54 -4.86
N LEU A 70 -6.04 -0.02 -3.96
CA LEU A 70 -6.38 -0.30 -2.57
C LEU A 70 -5.53 0.57 -1.64
N PRO A 71 -5.91 1.85 -1.44
CA PRO A 71 -5.21 2.71 -0.51
C PRO A 71 -5.38 2.23 0.93
N TRP A 72 -4.30 2.33 1.70
CA TRP A 72 -4.21 1.96 3.10
C TRP A 72 -3.71 3.17 3.88
N ILE A 73 -4.46 3.58 4.91
CA ILE A 73 -4.04 4.56 5.92
C ILE A 73 -4.28 4.01 7.32
N ASP A 74 -3.40 4.37 8.25
CA ASP A 74 -3.42 3.94 9.65
C ASP A 74 -4.76 4.22 10.34
N LYS A 75 -5.39 5.37 10.08
CA LYS A 75 -6.64 5.80 10.73
C LYS A 75 -7.84 4.94 10.41
N ASP A 76 -7.86 4.30 9.24
CA ASP A 76 -9.01 3.51 8.79
C ASP A 76 -8.77 2.01 9.02
N GLN A 77 -7.51 1.59 9.19
CA GLN A 77 -7.11 0.18 9.12
C GLN A 77 -6.55 -0.39 10.43
N LEU A 78 -6.23 0.45 11.42
CA LEU A 78 -5.80 -0.01 12.73
C LEU A 78 -7.00 -0.25 13.65
N LEU A 79 -7.14 -1.47 14.15
CA LEU A 79 -8.16 -1.82 15.13
C LEU A 79 -7.72 -1.45 16.55
N PRO A 80 -8.67 -1.11 17.46
CA PRO A 80 -8.36 -0.97 18.88
C PRO A 80 -7.69 -2.24 19.44
N GLY A 81 -6.58 -2.08 20.15
CA GLY A 81 -5.83 -3.20 20.76
C GLY A 81 -4.81 -3.90 19.85
N GLN A 82 -4.73 -3.52 18.57
CA GLN A 82 -3.70 -4.04 17.66
C GLN A 82 -2.32 -3.44 18.03
N ASN A 83 -1.25 -4.22 17.83
CA ASN A 83 0.12 -3.67 17.90
C ASN A 83 0.36 -2.80 16.67
N TRP A 84 0.06 -1.50 16.79
CA TRP A 84 0.05 -0.56 15.69
C TRP A 84 1.39 -0.44 14.95
N PRO A 85 2.56 -0.37 15.62
CA PRO A 85 3.85 -0.36 14.93
C PRO A 85 4.04 -1.55 13.98
N ARG A 86 3.77 -2.77 14.45
CA ARG A 86 3.91 -3.97 13.62
C ARG A 86 2.92 -4.04 12.46
N ALA A 87 1.71 -3.53 12.65
CA ALA A 87 0.70 -3.49 11.59
C ALA A 87 1.12 -2.51 10.47
N ILE A 88 1.65 -1.34 10.86
CA ILE A 88 2.18 -0.35 9.92
C ILE A 88 3.39 -0.92 9.16
N GLU A 89 4.36 -1.50 9.87
CA GLU A 89 5.54 -2.13 9.24
C GLU A 89 5.13 -3.18 8.20
N ARG A 90 4.23 -4.11 8.57
CA ARG A 90 3.70 -5.11 7.64
C ARG A 90 2.98 -4.50 6.44
N ALA A 91 2.21 -3.44 6.64
CA ALA A 91 1.51 -2.77 5.55
C ALA A 91 2.51 -2.12 4.57
N ILE A 92 3.61 -1.56 5.08
CA ILE A 92 4.70 -1.02 4.27
C ILE A 92 5.43 -2.15 3.53
N GLU A 93 5.82 -3.22 4.21
CA GLU A 93 6.52 -4.37 3.62
C GLU A 93 5.73 -5.05 2.51
N THR A 94 4.41 -5.09 2.65
CA THR A 94 3.54 -5.82 1.73
C THR A 94 2.87 -4.95 0.68
N CYS A 95 2.83 -3.62 0.79
CA CYS A 95 2.20 -2.78 -0.23
C CYS A 95 2.96 -2.84 -1.56
N ASP A 96 2.22 -2.62 -2.66
CA ASP A 96 2.81 -2.58 -3.99
C ASP A 96 3.41 -1.19 -4.29
N ALA A 97 2.89 -0.14 -3.65
CA ALA A 97 3.46 1.21 -3.73
C ALA A 97 3.34 1.94 -2.38
N PHE A 98 4.39 2.67 -2.01
CA PHE A 98 4.41 3.57 -0.87
C PHE A 98 4.29 5.02 -1.35
N VAL A 99 3.20 5.69 -1.01
CA VAL A 99 2.97 7.11 -1.32
C VAL A 99 3.32 7.96 -0.11
N ALA A 100 4.30 8.84 -0.26
CA ALA A 100 4.67 9.80 0.77
C ALA A 100 3.99 11.15 0.51
N CYS A 101 2.96 11.49 1.30
CA CYS A 101 2.27 12.77 1.19
C CYS A 101 3.07 13.90 1.87
N LEU A 102 3.49 14.86 1.04
CA LEU A 102 4.31 16.00 1.41
C LEU A 102 3.45 17.28 1.46
N SER A 103 3.58 18.01 2.55
CA SER A 103 2.96 19.32 2.77
C SER A 103 3.94 20.20 3.57
N PRO A 104 3.69 21.52 3.68
CA PRO A 104 4.47 22.37 4.58
C PRO A 104 4.53 21.82 6.02
N ARG A 105 3.46 21.15 6.47
CA ARG A 105 3.34 20.59 7.82
C ARG A 105 4.17 19.32 7.97
N SER A 106 4.16 18.44 6.96
CA SER A 106 4.90 17.17 7.04
C SER A 106 6.41 17.33 6.95
N ILE A 107 6.91 18.41 6.34
CA ILE A 107 8.35 18.71 6.26
C ILE A 107 8.93 19.08 7.62
N VAL A 108 8.21 19.86 8.42
CA VAL A 108 8.71 20.40 9.69
C VAL A 108 8.52 19.40 10.84
N LYS A 109 7.52 18.51 10.71
CA LYS A 109 7.13 17.61 11.78
C LYS A 109 8.14 16.48 11.98
N ARG A 110 8.58 16.33 13.23
CA ARG A 110 9.30 15.14 13.71
C ARG A 110 8.30 14.11 14.22
N GLY A 111 8.67 12.83 14.19
CA GLY A 111 7.87 11.73 14.74
C GLY A 111 7.49 10.70 13.68
N GLN A 112 6.30 10.13 13.83
CA GLN A 112 5.86 8.91 13.15
C GLN A 112 6.04 8.96 11.61
N PHE A 113 5.61 10.04 10.96
CA PHE A 113 5.77 10.20 9.50
C PHE A 113 7.23 10.07 9.03
N GLN A 114 8.18 10.62 9.78
CA GLN A 114 9.61 10.53 9.44
C GLN A 114 10.16 9.12 9.69
N SER A 115 9.65 8.42 10.71
CA SER A 115 10.01 7.02 10.99
C SER A 115 9.49 6.09 9.90
N GLU A 116 8.23 6.24 9.50
CA GLU A 116 7.61 5.46 8.41
C GLU A 116 8.32 5.69 7.08
N LEU A 117 8.60 6.96 6.73
CA LEU A 117 9.34 7.29 5.52
C LEU A 117 10.74 6.67 5.52
N ARG A 118 11.45 6.66 6.67
CA ARG A 118 12.76 6.02 6.78
C ARG A 118 12.66 4.52 6.59
N TYR A 119 11.70 3.89 7.25
CA TYR A 119 11.47 2.45 7.13
C TYR A 119 11.12 2.04 5.69
N ALA A 120 10.23 2.78 5.03
CA ALA A 120 9.90 2.57 3.62
C ALA A 120 11.11 2.74 2.68
N LEU A 121 12.00 3.71 2.96
CA LEU A 121 13.25 3.86 2.23
C LEU A 121 14.19 2.66 2.45
N ASP A 122 14.21 2.09 3.65
CA ASP A 122 15.00 0.88 3.93
C ASP A 122 14.41 -0.36 3.24
N CYS A 123 13.07 -0.50 3.17
CA CYS A 123 12.41 -1.52 2.34
C CYS A 123 12.77 -1.35 0.85
N ALA A 124 12.69 -0.12 0.33
CA ALA A 124 13.02 0.17 -1.07
C ALA A 124 14.47 -0.18 -1.43
N ARG A 125 15.41 -0.08 -0.48
CA ARG A 125 16.82 -0.46 -0.68
C ARG A 125 17.05 -1.96 -0.75
N GLN A 126 16.10 -2.76 -0.28
CA GLN A 126 16.16 -4.23 -0.35
C GLN A 126 15.49 -4.77 -1.62
N MET A 127 14.76 -3.92 -2.35
CA MET A 127 14.15 -4.26 -3.63
C MET A 127 15.20 -4.20 -4.77
N PRO A 128 14.97 -4.91 -5.89
CA PRO A 128 15.74 -4.74 -7.12
C PRO A 128 15.88 -3.27 -7.51
N LEU A 129 17.06 -2.90 -8.05
CA LEU A 129 17.42 -1.51 -8.35
C LEU A 129 16.49 -0.82 -9.36
N ASP A 130 15.78 -1.60 -10.17
CA ASP A 130 14.86 -1.16 -11.21
C ASP A 130 13.38 -1.17 -10.77
N GLN A 131 13.10 -1.52 -9.51
CA GLN A 131 11.73 -1.56 -8.99
C GLN A 131 11.32 -0.20 -8.38
N ASP A 132 10.35 0.45 -9.02
CA ASP A 132 9.67 1.62 -8.47
C ASP A 132 8.80 1.20 -7.27
N TYR A 133 8.97 1.86 -6.12
CA TYR A 133 8.17 1.60 -4.90
C TYR A 133 7.73 2.88 -4.18
N LEU A 134 8.64 3.84 -4.02
CA LEU A 134 8.37 5.12 -3.35
C LEU A 134 7.83 6.16 -4.35
N ILE A 135 6.65 6.72 -4.06
CA ILE A 135 6.02 7.79 -4.86
C ILE A 135 5.80 9.02 -3.96
N PRO A 136 6.69 10.02 -4.03
CA PRO A 136 6.50 11.28 -3.31
C PRO A 136 5.40 12.12 -3.96
N VAL A 137 4.42 12.56 -3.17
CA VAL A 137 3.27 13.33 -3.63
C VAL A 137 3.18 14.63 -2.85
N ARG A 138 3.22 15.79 -3.51
CA ARG A 138 2.94 17.05 -2.84
C ARG A 138 1.44 17.33 -2.83
N LEU A 139 0.88 17.43 -1.63
CA LEU A 139 -0.49 17.86 -1.37
C LEU A 139 -0.67 19.36 -1.63
N GLU A 140 0.35 20.14 -1.26
CA GLU A 140 0.41 21.59 -1.38
C GLU A 140 1.83 22.04 -1.73
N LYS A 141 2.01 23.31 -2.11
CA LYS A 141 3.33 23.85 -2.48
C LYS A 141 4.27 23.76 -1.28
N CYS A 142 5.28 22.88 -1.39
CA CYS A 142 6.26 22.67 -0.34
C CYS A 142 7.62 22.23 -0.91
N THR A 143 8.67 22.39 -0.10
CA THR A 143 10.03 21.96 -0.45
C THR A 143 10.20 20.47 -0.18
N VAL A 144 10.46 19.68 -1.23
CA VAL A 144 10.72 18.24 -1.06
C VAL A 144 12.09 18.05 -0.39
N PRO A 145 12.20 17.19 0.65
CA PRO A 145 13.49 16.87 1.27
C PRO A 145 14.52 16.42 0.25
N ARG A 146 15.76 16.95 0.33
CA ARG A 146 16.83 16.68 -0.65
C ARG A 146 17.12 15.19 -0.84
N GLN A 147 17.02 14.39 0.21
CA GLN A 147 17.25 12.95 0.16
C GLN A 147 16.26 12.21 -0.76
N ILE A 148 15.02 12.72 -0.85
CA ILE A 148 14.00 12.20 -1.77
C ILE A 148 14.21 12.80 -3.16
N ALA A 149 14.31 14.13 -3.24
CA ALA A 149 14.37 14.85 -4.52
C ALA A 149 15.62 14.51 -5.36
N ALA A 150 16.71 14.07 -4.72
CA ALA A 150 17.94 13.67 -5.42
C ALA A 150 17.84 12.29 -6.10
N ARG A 151 16.83 11.47 -5.76
CA ARG A 151 16.73 10.08 -6.21
C ARG A 151 15.40 9.75 -6.88
N VAL A 152 14.32 10.43 -6.50
CA VAL A 152 12.96 10.11 -6.93
C VAL A 152 12.22 11.37 -7.36
N GLN A 153 11.53 11.28 -8.50
CA GLN A 153 10.64 12.33 -8.99
C GLN A 153 9.37 12.39 -8.13
N TYR A 154 8.85 13.59 -7.90
CA TYR A 154 7.59 13.79 -7.16
C TYR A 154 6.46 14.20 -8.10
N ILE A 155 5.22 14.02 -7.63
CA ILE A 155 4.00 14.41 -8.35
C ILE A 155 3.23 15.42 -7.50
N ASP A 156 2.73 16.47 -8.15
CA ASP A 156 1.86 17.45 -7.50
C ASP A 156 0.40 17.07 -7.70
N LEU A 157 -0.41 17.24 -6.64
CA LEU A 157 -1.88 17.23 -6.73
C LEU A 157 -2.46 18.62 -7.03
N PHE A 158 -1.62 19.62 -7.26
CA PHE A 158 -1.99 21.00 -7.58
C PHE A 158 -1.14 21.52 -8.75
N PRO A 159 -1.62 22.52 -9.52
CA PRO A 159 -2.98 23.08 -9.45
C PRO A 159 -4.05 22.13 -10.03
N ASP A 160 -3.65 21.10 -10.77
CA ASP A 160 -4.55 20.16 -11.45
C ASP A 160 -4.62 18.82 -10.70
N TRP A 161 -5.62 18.72 -9.83
CA TRP A 161 -5.88 17.54 -8.99
C TRP A 161 -6.09 16.27 -9.81
N ASP A 162 -6.99 16.31 -10.79
CA ASP A 162 -7.39 15.11 -11.53
C ASP A 162 -6.23 14.56 -12.37
N ARG A 163 -5.43 15.44 -12.97
CA ARG A 163 -4.20 15.05 -13.65
C ARG A 163 -3.19 14.45 -12.69
N GLY A 164 -3.01 15.06 -11.51
CA GLY A 164 -2.14 14.57 -10.44
C GLY A 164 -2.52 13.14 -10.03
N VAL A 165 -3.76 12.92 -9.62
CA VAL A 165 -4.28 11.60 -9.23
C VAL A 165 -4.13 10.58 -10.36
N LYS A 166 -4.45 10.95 -11.61
CA LYS A 166 -4.31 10.05 -12.77
C LYS A 166 -2.86 9.62 -12.99
N ARG A 167 -1.90 10.51 -12.81
CA ARG A 167 -0.46 10.19 -12.91
C ARG A 167 -0.01 9.27 -11.77
N ILE A 168 -0.48 9.53 -10.54
CA ILE A 168 -0.12 8.69 -9.38
C ILE A 168 -0.71 7.29 -9.53
N ALA A 169 -1.98 7.15 -9.90
CA ALA A 169 -2.59 5.84 -10.15
C ALA A 169 -1.86 5.04 -11.24
N ARG A 170 -1.33 5.72 -12.28
CA ARG A 170 -0.48 5.08 -13.29
C ARG A 170 0.85 4.60 -12.70
N ALA A 171 1.51 5.43 -11.89
CA ALA A 171 2.77 5.05 -11.25
C ALA A 171 2.57 3.84 -10.32
N VAL A 172 1.54 3.86 -9.48
CA VAL A 172 1.14 2.74 -8.59
C VAL A 172 0.99 1.42 -9.36
N ARG A 173 0.31 1.44 -10.52
CA ARG A 173 0.15 0.21 -11.33
C ARG A 173 1.47 -0.33 -11.89
N ARG A 174 2.44 0.53 -12.18
CA ARG A 174 3.78 0.09 -12.61
C ARG A 174 4.52 -0.58 -11.47
N CYS A 175 4.44 -0.04 -10.25
CA CYS A 175 5.01 -0.66 -9.05
C CYS A 175 4.44 -2.07 -8.83
N ALA A 176 3.11 -2.23 -8.97
CA ALA A 176 2.45 -3.53 -8.81
C ALA A 176 2.85 -4.56 -9.88
N GLN A 177 3.05 -4.15 -11.13
CA GLN A 177 3.48 -5.04 -12.21
C GLN A 177 4.93 -5.52 -12.06
N ALA A 178 5.76 -4.77 -11.34
CA ALA A 178 7.17 -5.11 -11.10
C ALA A 178 7.34 -6.13 -9.96
N ARG A 179 6.29 -6.42 -9.20
CA ARG A 179 6.36 -7.43 -8.15
C ARG A 179 6.25 -8.82 -8.80
N PRO A 180 7.26 -9.70 -8.65
CA PRO A 180 7.11 -11.08 -9.10
C PRO A 180 5.90 -11.67 -8.38
N LEU A 181 5.00 -12.30 -9.14
CA LEU A 181 4.00 -13.20 -8.56
C LEU A 181 4.78 -14.11 -7.62
N ILE A 182 4.36 -14.19 -6.35
CA ILE A 182 4.81 -15.27 -5.50
C ILE A 182 4.40 -16.53 -6.27
N GLU A 183 5.35 -17.21 -6.90
CA GLU A 183 5.15 -18.56 -7.37
C GLU A 183 4.83 -19.36 -6.11
N LEU A 184 3.54 -19.60 -5.91
CA LEU A 184 3.05 -20.55 -4.92
C LEU A 184 3.52 -21.93 -5.40
N VAL A 185 4.76 -22.28 -5.05
CA VAL A 185 5.32 -23.62 -5.16
C VAL A 185 4.66 -24.52 -4.12
#